data_AF-A0A078IS27-F1
#
_entry.id   AF-A0A078IS27-F1
#
_cell.length_a   1.000
_cell.length_b   1.000
_cell.length_c   1.000
_cell.angle_alpha   90.00
_cell.angle_beta   90.00
_cell.angle_gamma   90.00
#
_symmetry.space_group_name_H-M   'P 1'
#
loop_
_entity.id
_entity.type
_entity.pdbx_description
1 polymer ?
#
loop_
_entity_poly.entity_id
_entity_poly.type
_entity_poly.pdbx_seq_one_letter_code
_entity_poly.pdbx_strand_id
1 'polypeptide(L)'
;MKFDFTTERFVRLPLPIQTERFVLSVVRDEKLSVLLIDDSSDDMSYMRIWVSNKINEDANKDLSWRNGLVLEVDFDSYNMYFRSFLLDEENKVAVLCCDIDLVHDYYTTIIYIIGKAMLKEKRGQRNEG
;
A
#
# COMPACT_ATOMS: atom_id res chain seq x y z
N MET A 1 -5.83 8.35 -11.55
CA MET A 1 -5.35 8.12 -12.93
C MET A 1 -6.22 8.99 -13.83
N LYS A 2 -5.64 9.93 -14.60
CA LYS A 2 -6.40 10.87 -15.45
C LYS A 2 -6.08 10.56 -16.91
N PHE A 3 -7.06 10.66 -17.80
CA PHE A 3 -6.86 10.60 -19.24
C PHE A 3 -7.12 12.01 -19.77
N ASP A 4 -6.11 12.60 -20.39
CA ASP A 4 -6.22 13.85 -21.10
C ASP A 4 -6.78 13.56 -22.49
N PHE A 5 -8.05 13.89 -22.72
CA PHE A 5 -8.70 13.72 -24.02
C PHE A 5 -8.25 14.73 -25.08
N THR A 6 -7.60 15.83 -24.67
CA THR A 6 -7.05 16.81 -25.62
C THR A 6 -5.69 16.40 -26.16
N THR A 7 -4.93 15.62 -25.38
CA THR A 7 -3.63 15.08 -25.81
C THR A 7 -3.60 13.55 -25.93
N GLU A 8 -4.75 12.90 -25.74
CA GLU A 8 -4.95 11.45 -25.68
C GLU A 8 -3.93 10.72 -24.78
N ARG A 9 -3.61 11.30 -23.61
CA ARG A 9 -2.53 10.79 -22.74
C ARG A 9 -2.99 10.51 -21.32
N PHE A 10 -2.45 9.45 -20.74
CA PHE A 10 -2.56 9.22 -19.31
C PHE A 10 -1.71 10.22 -18.54
N VAL A 11 -2.34 10.98 -17.65
CA VAL A 11 -1.68 11.86 -16.69
C VAL A 11 -1.11 11.02 -15.55
N ARG A 12 0.17 11.26 -15.28
CA ARG A 12 0.93 10.55 -14.25
C ARG A 12 0.68 11.19 -12.89
N LEU A 13 0.40 10.34 -11.90
CA LEU A 13 0.45 10.72 -10.49
C LEU A 13 1.82 10.28 -9.97
N PRO A 14 2.76 11.18 -9.69
CA PRO A 14 4.06 10.79 -9.13
C PRO A 14 3.85 10.12 -7.78
N LEU A 15 4.66 9.10 -7.44
CA LEU A 15 4.62 8.51 -6.11
C LEU A 15 5.00 9.54 -5.04
N PRO A 16 4.47 9.44 -3.80
CA PRO A 16 4.81 10.34 -2.71
C PRO A 16 6.30 10.33 -2.37
N ILE A 17 6.94 9.16 -2.51
CA ILE A 17 8.34 8.90 -2.23
C ILE A 17 8.89 8.02 -3.36
N GLN A 18 10.16 8.19 -3.71
CA GLN A 18 10.84 7.36 -4.70
C GLN A 18 11.19 6.00 -4.08
N THR A 19 10.39 4.97 -4.35
CA THR A 19 10.64 3.57 -3.99
C THR A 19 10.22 2.66 -5.13
N GLU A 20 10.86 1.50 -5.24
CA GLU A 20 10.54 0.46 -6.21
C GLU A 20 9.48 -0.52 -5.69
N ARG A 21 9.23 -0.54 -4.37
CA ARG A 21 8.29 -1.46 -3.72
C ARG A 21 7.05 -0.70 -3.26
N PHE A 22 5.99 -0.80 -4.06
CA PHE A 22 4.70 -0.20 -3.73
C PHE A 22 3.53 -1.08 -4.12
N VAL A 23 2.41 -0.89 -3.42
CA VAL A 23 1.12 -1.52 -3.72
C VAL A 23 0.05 -0.43 -3.72
N LEU A 24 -0.84 -0.45 -4.70
CA LEU A 24 -1.94 0.51 -4.81
C LEU A 24 -3.24 -0.15 -4.35
N SER A 25 -4.10 0.62 -3.68
CA SER A 25 -5.45 0.21 -3.30
C SER A 25 -6.42 1.39 -3.38
N VAL A 26 -7.71 1.11 -3.48
CA VAL A 26 -8.78 2.13 -3.47
C VAL A 26 -9.38 2.18 -2.08
N VAL A 27 -9.59 3.38 -1.55
CA VAL A 27 -10.23 3.59 -0.24
C VAL A 27 -11.54 4.35 -0.42
N ARG A 28 -12.20 4.68 0.70
CA ARG A 28 -13.49 5.35 0.68
C ARG A 28 -13.38 6.73 0.01
N ASP A 29 -14.53 7.24 -0.40
CA ASP A 29 -14.66 8.57 -1.04
C ASP A 29 -13.89 8.73 -2.35
N GLU A 30 -13.71 7.65 -3.12
CA GLU A 30 -13.04 7.66 -4.43
C GLU A 30 -11.60 8.19 -4.31
N LYS A 31 -10.89 7.86 -3.23
CA LYS A 31 -9.47 8.19 -3.07
C LYS A 31 -8.61 6.97 -3.39
N LEU A 32 -7.37 7.22 -3.78
CA LEU A 32 -6.34 6.18 -3.87
C LEU A 32 -5.56 6.12 -2.57
N SER A 33 -5.08 4.93 -2.26
CA SER A 33 -4.06 4.73 -1.24
C SER A 33 -2.88 3.99 -1.85
N VAL A 34 -1.69 4.32 -1.41
CA VAL A 34 -0.46 3.64 -1.81
C VAL A 34 0.31 3.24 -0.57
N LEU A 35 0.61 1.95 -0.50
CA LEU A 35 1.58 1.38 0.41
C LEU A 35 2.96 1.53 -0.24
N LEU A 36 3.88 2.19 0.45
CA LEU A 36 5.28 2.33 0.09
C LEU A 36 6.14 1.62 1.13
N ILE A 37 7.13 0.87 0.66
CA ILE A 37 8.13 0.22 1.50
C ILE A 37 9.46 0.91 1.24
N ASP A 38 10.03 1.47 2.29
CA ASP A 38 11.33 2.12 2.27
C ASP A 38 12.33 1.18 2.93
N ASP A 39 13.07 0.44 2.11
CA ASP A 39 14.12 -0.49 2.49
C ASP A 39 15.52 0.09 2.21
N SER A 40 15.62 1.42 2.10
CA SER A 40 16.87 2.11 1.79
C SER A 40 17.92 2.08 2.91
N SER A 41 17.53 1.68 4.13
CA SER A 41 18.45 1.52 5.24
C SER A 41 18.67 0.04 5.59
N ASP A 42 19.93 -0.36 5.74
CA ASP A 42 20.32 -1.74 6.02
C ASP A 42 19.78 -2.28 7.35
N ASP A 43 19.45 -1.38 8.30
CA ASP A 43 19.05 -1.73 9.66
C ASP A 43 17.54 -1.69 9.90
N MET A 44 16.75 -1.02 9.05
CA MET A 44 15.32 -0.79 9.30
C MET A 44 14.52 -0.55 8.01
N SER A 45 13.38 -1.23 7.89
CA SER A 45 12.43 -1.00 6.80
C SER A 45 11.22 -0.23 7.32
N TYR A 46 10.86 0.86 6.65
CA TYR A 46 9.66 1.62 7.00
C TYR A 46 8.54 1.32 6.04
N MET A 47 7.38 1.06 6.60
CA MET A 47 6.14 0.92 5.84
C MET A 47 5.32 2.19 5.99
N ARG A 48 5.01 2.85 4.87
CA ARG A 48 4.22 4.09 4.83
C ARG A 48 3.00 3.91 3.94
N ILE A 49 1.83 4.25 4.46
CA ILE A 49 0.59 4.30 3.68
C ILE A 49 0.18 5.74 3.47
N TRP A 50 0.12 6.14 2.19
CA TRP A 50 -0.33 7.45 1.76
C TRP A 50 -1.71 7.37 1.12
N VAL A 51 -2.55 8.38 1.33
CA VAL A 51 -3.87 8.53 0.71
C VAL A 51 -3.89 9.79 -0.14
N SER A 52 -4.45 9.71 -1.34
CA SER A 52 -4.61 10.85 -2.22
C SER A 52 -5.79 11.70 -1.77
N ASN A 53 -5.88 12.93 -2.28
CA ASN A 53 -7.18 13.60 -2.35
C ASN A 53 -8.16 12.79 -3.22
N LYS A 54 -9.45 13.12 -3.08
CA LYS A 54 -10.54 12.52 -3.86
C LYS A 54 -10.25 12.64 -5.35
N ILE A 55 -10.42 11.52 -6.06
CA ILE A 55 -10.43 11.49 -7.53
C ILE A 55 -11.74 12.17 -7.93
N ASN A 56 -11.66 13.43 -8.36
CA ASN A 56 -12.81 14.12 -8.95
C ASN A 56 -12.66 14.13 -10.47
N GLU A 57 -13.79 14.08 -11.18
CA GLU A 57 -13.82 14.23 -12.64
C GLU A 57 -13.54 15.69 -13.07
N ASP A 58 -13.80 16.69 -12.20
CA ASP A 58 -13.49 18.08 -12.53
C ASP A 58 -11.99 18.31 -12.72
N ALA A 59 -11.64 18.61 -13.96
CA ALA A 59 -10.31 18.66 -14.57
C ALA A 59 -9.27 19.59 -13.91
N ASN A 60 -9.64 20.35 -12.87
CA ASN A 60 -8.84 21.43 -12.27
C ASN A 60 -8.29 21.14 -10.86
N LYS A 61 -8.56 19.97 -10.27
CA LYS A 61 -7.96 19.59 -8.98
C LYS A 61 -6.82 18.60 -9.21
N ASP A 62 -5.60 19.05 -8.92
CA ASP A 62 -4.41 18.21 -8.98
C ASP A 62 -4.56 17.03 -7.99
N LEU A 63 -4.57 15.81 -8.53
CA LEU A 63 -4.45 14.60 -7.73
C LEU A 63 -3.06 14.62 -7.07
N SER A 64 -3.01 14.62 -5.75
CA SER A 64 -1.79 14.80 -4.97
C SER A 64 -1.83 14.02 -3.65
N TRP A 65 -0.64 13.75 -3.12
CA TRP A 65 -0.42 13.02 -1.88
C TRP A 65 -0.16 13.93 -0.66
N ARG A 66 -0.23 15.25 -0.82
CA ARG A 66 0.39 16.25 0.08
C ARG A 66 -0.04 16.17 1.56
N ASN A 67 -1.22 15.62 1.86
CA ASN A 67 -1.70 15.43 3.24
C ASN A 67 -1.96 13.96 3.59
N GLY A 68 -1.37 13.03 2.83
CA GLY A 68 -1.84 11.66 2.73
C GLY A 68 -1.29 10.65 3.71
N LEU A 69 -0.24 10.93 4.49
CA LEU A 69 0.35 9.91 5.34
C LEU A 69 -0.59 9.53 6.48
N VAL A 70 -1.18 8.33 6.39
CA VAL A 70 -2.14 7.82 7.38
C VAL A 70 -1.44 6.95 8.41
N LEU A 71 -0.52 6.11 7.95
CA LEU A 71 0.14 5.10 8.76
C LEU A 71 1.62 5.01 8.38
N GLU A 72 2.48 5.07 9.39
CA GLU A 72 3.90 4.79 9.30
C GLU A 72 4.23 3.82 10.43
N VAL A 73 4.82 2.68 10.09
CA VAL A 73 5.19 1.63 11.03
C VAL A 73 6.57 1.12 10.67
N ASP A 74 7.42 0.98 11.69
CA ASP A 74 8.66 0.22 11.59
C ASP A 74 8.28 -1.26 11.47
N PHE A 75 8.63 -1.85 10.33
CA PHE A 75 8.16 -3.17 9.97
C PHE A 75 9.26 -3.91 9.22
N ASP A 76 9.74 -5.00 9.81
CA ASP A 76 10.69 -5.88 9.15
C ASP A 76 10.02 -6.58 7.96
N SER A 77 10.10 -5.92 6.81
CA SER A 77 9.56 -6.37 5.53
C SER A 77 10.58 -7.17 4.72
N TYR A 78 11.73 -7.52 5.31
CA TYR A 78 12.79 -8.20 4.60
C TYR A 78 12.27 -9.54 4.06
N ASN A 79 12.26 -9.69 2.73
CA ASN A 79 11.68 -10.81 1.97
C ASN A 79 10.14 -10.93 1.94
N MET A 80 9.40 -9.87 2.29
CA MET A 80 7.94 -9.88 2.20
C MET A 80 7.45 -9.29 0.89
N TYR A 81 6.68 -10.07 0.13
CA TYR A 81 6.05 -9.63 -1.11
C TYR A 81 4.58 -9.30 -0.86
N PHE A 82 4.30 -8.02 -0.66
CA PHE A 82 2.93 -7.53 -0.50
C PHE A 82 2.18 -7.55 -1.84
N ARG A 83 1.03 -8.22 -1.86
CA ARG A 83 0.17 -8.31 -3.05
C ARG A 83 -0.95 -7.28 -3.03
N SER A 84 -1.51 -7.05 -1.85
CA SER A 84 -2.64 -6.14 -1.68
C SER A 84 -2.69 -5.66 -0.23
N PHE A 85 -3.41 -4.57 -0.04
CA PHE A 85 -3.75 -4.08 1.29
C PHE A 85 -5.11 -3.40 1.29
N LEU A 86 -5.71 -3.34 2.47
CA LEU A 86 -6.89 -2.56 2.77
C LEU A 86 -6.56 -1.60 3.90
N LEU A 87 -7.02 -0.35 3.77
CA LEU A 87 -6.82 0.68 4.78
C LEU A 87 -8.17 1.07 5.39
N ASP A 88 -8.21 1.09 6.72
CA ASP A 88 -9.21 1.78 7.50
C ASP A 88 -8.65 3.17 7.88
N GLU A 89 -9.09 4.20 7.15
CA GLU A 89 -8.68 5.60 7.38
C GLU A 89 -9.10 6.10 8.77
N GLU A 90 -10.26 5.65 9.28
CA GLU A 90 -10.84 6.12 10.53
C GLU A 90 -10.08 5.55 11.73
N ASN A 91 -9.83 4.24 11.71
CA ASN A 91 -9.12 3.54 12.78
C ASN A 91 -7.59 3.57 12.61
N LYS A 92 -7.08 4.04 11.45
CA LYS A 92 -5.64 4.03 11.09
C LYS A 92 -5.03 2.63 11.21
N VAL A 93 -5.80 1.64 10.76
CA VAL A 93 -5.41 0.23 10.72
C VAL A 93 -5.34 -0.21 9.27
N ALA A 94 -4.33 -0.98 8.91
CA ALA A 94 -4.23 -1.60 7.60
C ALA A 94 -4.15 -3.12 7.72
N VAL A 95 -4.81 -3.79 6.78
CA VAL A 95 -4.74 -5.24 6.59
C VAL A 95 -3.90 -5.50 5.36
N LEU A 96 -2.81 -6.23 5.53
CA LEU A 96 -1.83 -6.50 4.47
C LEU A 96 -1.89 -7.96 4.10
N CYS A 97 -1.89 -8.24 2.80
CA CYS A 97 -1.78 -9.58 2.27
C CYS A 97 -0.41 -9.71 1.59
N CYS A 98 0.38 -10.67 2.04
CA CYS A 98 1.70 -10.96 1.48
C CYS A 98 1.93 -12.46 1.39
N ASP A 99 2.78 -12.85 0.47
CA ASP A 99 3.35 -14.20 0.47
C ASP A 99 4.73 -14.16 1.11
N ILE A 100 5.00 -15.15 1.97
CA ILE A 100 6.35 -15.44 2.46
C ILE A 100 6.90 -16.59 1.63
N ASP A 101 8.14 -16.43 1.17
CA ASP A 101 8.86 -17.51 0.51
C ASP A 101 9.59 -18.40 1.52
N LEU A 102 9.53 -19.70 1.25
CA LEU A 102 10.36 -20.80 1.78
C LEU A 102 10.05 -21.40 3.16
N VAL A 103 9.15 -22.40 3.14
CA VAL A 103 9.48 -23.77 3.62
C VAL A 103 8.85 -24.78 2.64
N HIS A 104 9.66 -25.47 1.84
CA HIS A 104 9.27 -26.57 0.93
C HIS A 104 8.41 -26.22 -0.31
N ASP A 105 8.78 -25.24 -1.14
CA ASP A 105 8.11 -24.95 -2.44
C ASP A 105 6.63 -24.51 -2.37
N TYR A 106 6.10 -24.20 -1.19
CA TYR A 106 4.73 -23.69 -1.02
C TYR A 106 4.72 -22.21 -0.61
N TYR A 107 4.04 -21.38 -1.39
CA TYR A 107 3.71 -20.01 -1.00
C TYR A 107 2.64 -20.04 0.10
N THR A 108 2.99 -19.56 1.29
CA THR A 108 1.99 -19.32 2.34
C THR A 108 1.56 -17.86 2.29
N THR A 109 0.27 -17.64 2.05
CA THR A 109 -0.32 -16.31 2.18
C THR A 109 -0.52 -15.97 3.66
N ILE A 110 0.06 -14.86 4.09
CA ILE A 110 -0.06 -14.34 5.45
C ILE A 110 -0.80 -13.01 5.42
N ILE A 111 -1.69 -12.85 6.40
CA ILE A 111 -2.43 -11.63 6.60
C ILE A 111 -1.91 -10.94 7.86
N TYR A 112 -1.42 -9.72 7.69
CA TYR A 112 -1.01 -8.85 8.79
C TYR A 112 -2.06 -7.79 9.05
N ILE A 113 -2.33 -7.52 10.32
CA ILE A 113 -3.13 -6.37 10.74
C ILE A 113 -2.18 -5.44 11.50
N ILE A 114 -1.91 -4.28 10.90
CA ILE A 114 -1.04 -3.26 11.46
C ILE A 114 -1.83 -2.02 11.86
N GLY A 115 -1.48 -1.44 12.99
CA GLY A 115 -1.90 -0.11 13.39
C GLY A 115 -0.81 0.52 14.26
N LYS A 116 -0.91 1.82 14.55
CA LYS A 116 0.13 2.58 15.29
C LYS A 116 0.56 1.99 16.64
N ALA A 117 -0.19 1.05 17.21
CA ALA A 117 0.12 0.43 18.51
C ALA A 117 -0.01 -1.12 18.52
N MET A 118 -0.30 -1.76 17.39
CA MET A 118 -0.62 -3.20 17.35
C MET A 118 -0.16 -3.84 16.04
N LEU A 119 0.73 -4.85 16.14
CA LEU A 119 1.01 -5.82 15.09
C LEU A 119 0.35 -7.15 15.47
N LYS A 120 -0.58 -7.65 14.63
CA LYS A 120 -1.15 -9.00 14.77
C LYS A 120 -0.96 -9.78 13.48
N GLU A 121 -0.33 -10.95 13.56
CA GLU A 121 -0.10 -11.87 12.44
C GLU A 121 -1.14 -13.01 12.47
N LYS A 122 -1.72 -13.36 11.31
CA LYS A 122 -2.49 -14.59 11.12
C LYS A 122 -2.00 -15.34 9.88
N ARG A 123 -1.70 -16.63 10.06
CA ARG A 123 -1.26 -17.54 8.99
C ARG A 123 -2.44 -18.32 8.43
N GLY A 124 -2.64 -18.29 7.11
CA GLY A 124 -3.63 -19.12 6.42
C GLY A 124 -2.92 -20.19 5.59
N GLN A 125 -3.18 -21.47 5.85
CA GLN A 125 -2.73 -22.55 4.98
C GLN A 125 -3.77 -22.74 3.86
N ARG A 126 -3.34 -22.67 2.60
CA ARG A 126 -4.17 -23.00 1.46
C ARG A 126 -4.03 -24.50 1.20
N ASN A 127 -5.02 -25.28 1.63
CA ASN A 127 -5.10 -26.69 1.27
C ASN A 127 -5.63 -26.78 -0.17
N GLU A 128 -4.79 -27.26 -1.09
CA GLU A 128 -5.22 -27.66 -2.42
C GLU A 128 -5.92 -29.02 -2.31
N GLY A 129 -7.10 -29.15 -2.91
CA GLY A 129 -7.88 -30.39 -3.01
C GLY A 129 -7.74 -31.03 -4.38
#